data_AF-A0A8H4CST1-F1
#
_entry.id   AF-A0A8H4CST1-F1
#
_cell.length_a   1.000
_cell.length_b   1.000
_cell.length_c   1.000
_cell.angle_alpha   90.00
_cell.angle_beta   90.00
_cell.angle_gamma   90.00
#
_symmetry.space_group_name_H-M   'P 1'
#
loop_
_entity.id
_entity.type
_entity.pdbx_description
1 polymer ?
#
loop_
_entity_poly.entity_id
_entity_poly.type
_entity_poly.pdbx_seq_one_letter_code
_entity_poly.pdbx_strand_id
1 'polypeptide(L)'
;MMESIFKVAIRGVQVLWVLLVTALIGNVIALNINGAGSAMAAINFTMFVAVICWLAALYGLATSFITGIAIPLVMLALDGAALLFTFIDSIVLSAKLRVVNCGALDGRDHPSDYIVWGSADDQKRCREIQASTVFMWFLFASFCAGAFFTFMDFRRGGGGSIRSSRPSMAQVGA
;
A
#
# COMPACT_ATOMS: atom_id res chain seq x y z
N MET A 1 -14.93 20.59 -5.85
CA MET A 1 -15.78 19.62 -5.13
C MET A 1 -15.61 18.20 -5.66
N MET A 2 -15.83 17.95 -6.97
CA MET A 2 -15.65 16.61 -7.57
C MET A 2 -14.21 16.05 -7.43
N GLU A 3 -13.20 16.89 -7.69
CA GLU A 3 -11.78 16.50 -7.55
C GLU A 3 -11.41 16.16 -6.09
N SER A 4 -12.03 16.84 -5.12
CA SER A 4 -11.86 16.60 -3.68
C SER A 4 -12.50 15.29 -3.25
N ILE A 5 -13.72 15.00 -3.73
CA ILE A 5 -14.44 13.75 -3.48
C ILE A 5 -13.65 12.56 -4.05
N PHE A 6 -13.09 12.71 -5.25
CA PHE A 6 -12.30 11.66 -5.87
C PHE A 6 -11.01 11.33 -5.09
N LYS A 7 -10.30 12.36 -4.61
CA LYS A 7 -9.11 12.18 -3.76
C LYS A 7 -9.45 11.46 -2.45
N VAL A 8 -10.53 11.86 -1.77
CA VAL A 8 -10.99 11.20 -0.54
C VAL A 8 -11.41 9.75 -0.82
N ALA A 9 -12.11 9.48 -1.93
CA ALA A 9 -12.48 8.13 -2.32
C ALA A 9 -11.26 7.23 -2.55
N ILE A 10 -10.22 7.72 -3.25
CA ILE A 10 -8.96 6.99 -3.44
C ILE A 10 -8.31 6.69 -2.08
N ARG A 11 -8.25 7.66 -1.16
CA ARG A 11 -7.70 7.44 0.19
C ARG A 11 -8.51 6.43 0.98
N GLY A 12 -9.84 6.47 0.90
CA GLY A 12 -10.71 5.48 1.53
C GLY A 12 -10.50 4.06 0.99
N VAL A 13 -10.36 3.93 -0.33
CA VAL A 13 -10.06 2.66 -0.99
C VAL A 13 -8.67 2.14 -0.60
N GLN A 14 -7.66 3.01 -0.52
CA GLN A 14 -6.33 2.66 0.00
C GLN A 14 -6.44 2.11 1.42
N VAL A 15 -7.11 2.83 2.35
CA VAL A 15 -7.28 2.37 3.74
C VAL A 15 -7.98 1.01 3.80
N LEU A 16 -9.01 0.79 3.00
CA LEU A 16 -9.72 -0.50 2.93
C LEU A 16 -8.78 -1.64 2.50
N TRP A 17 -8.01 -1.45 1.43
CA TRP A 17 -7.09 -2.49 0.94
C TRP A 17 -5.97 -2.77 1.94
N VAL A 18 -5.38 -1.72 2.54
CA VAL A 18 -4.34 -1.90 3.57
C VAL A 18 -4.90 -2.67 4.76
N LEU A 19 -6.12 -2.37 5.21
CA LEU A 19 -6.78 -3.06 6.31
C LEU A 19 -6.94 -4.56 6.00
N LEU A 20 -7.47 -4.89 4.82
CA LEU A 20 -7.64 -6.29 4.42
C LEU A 20 -6.30 -7.02 4.37
N VAL A 21 -5.29 -6.45 3.70
CA VAL A 21 -3.94 -7.04 3.65
C VAL A 21 -3.40 -7.27 5.07
N THR A 22 -3.48 -6.26 5.94
CA THR A 22 -2.97 -6.35 7.31
C THR A 22 -3.68 -7.45 8.11
N ALA A 23 -5.01 -7.57 7.97
CA ALA A 23 -5.80 -8.57 8.68
C ALA A 23 -5.46 -10.00 8.23
N LEU A 24 -5.38 -10.24 6.92
CA LEU A 24 -5.05 -11.56 6.39
C LEU A 24 -3.60 -11.96 6.70
N ILE A 25 -2.64 -11.06 6.49
CA ILE A 25 -1.22 -11.35 6.75
C ILE A 25 -0.98 -11.51 8.25
N GLY A 26 -1.63 -10.70 9.10
CA GLY A 26 -1.60 -10.88 10.55
C GLY A 26 -2.13 -12.25 10.99
N ASN A 27 -3.19 -12.74 10.36
CA ASN A 27 -3.72 -14.08 10.64
C ASN A 27 -2.75 -15.19 10.22
N VAL A 28 -2.10 -15.06 9.05
CA VAL A 28 -1.06 -16.00 8.60
C VAL A 28 0.12 -16.05 9.57
N ILE A 29 0.53 -14.91 10.13
CA ILE A 29 1.60 -14.84 11.15
C ILE A 29 1.14 -15.53 12.45
N ALA A 30 -0.09 -15.29 12.89
CA ALA A 30 -0.62 -15.86 14.14
C ALA A 30 -0.79 -17.39 14.06
N LEU A 31 -1.12 -17.92 12.89
CA LEU A 31 -1.30 -19.36 12.64
C LEU A 31 0.01 -20.09 12.30
N ASN A 32 1.14 -19.39 12.32
CA ASN A 32 2.41 -19.99 11.94
C ASN A 32 2.93 -21.00 12.98
N ILE A 33 3.20 -22.22 12.53
CA ILE A 33 3.81 -23.31 13.28
C ILE A 33 5.08 -23.73 12.53
N ASN A 34 6.23 -23.21 12.93
CA ASN A 34 7.55 -23.55 12.38
C ASN A 34 7.66 -23.46 10.85
N GLY A 35 6.97 -22.52 10.19
CA GLY A 35 7.15 -22.32 8.76
C GLY A 35 8.59 -21.88 8.40
N ALA A 36 9.04 -22.24 7.21
CA ALA A 36 10.41 -22.01 6.76
C ALA A 36 10.84 -20.54 6.88
N GLY A 37 12.08 -20.29 7.30
CA GLY A 37 12.58 -18.92 7.51
C GLY A 37 12.53 -18.05 6.25
N SER A 38 12.73 -18.65 5.07
CA SER A 38 12.65 -17.97 3.77
C SER A 38 11.23 -17.61 3.34
N ALA A 39 10.22 -18.29 3.90
CA ALA A 39 8.79 -17.98 3.73
C ALA A 39 8.37 -16.87 4.70
N MET A 40 8.78 -16.98 5.97
CA MET A 40 8.50 -15.98 7.00
C MET A 40 9.13 -14.62 6.67
N ALA A 41 10.31 -14.60 6.04
CA ALA A 41 10.93 -13.36 5.58
C ALA A 41 10.04 -12.58 4.60
N ALA A 42 9.37 -13.27 3.67
CA ALA A 42 8.44 -12.63 2.73
C ALA A 42 7.20 -12.08 3.45
N ILE A 43 6.60 -12.88 4.34
CA ILE A 43 5.41 -12.47 5.12
C ILE A 43 5.74 -11.27 6.03
N ASN A 44 6.91 -11.26 6.66
CA ASN A 44 7.37 -10.15 7.49
C ASN A 44 7.63 -8.89 6.66
N PHE A 45 8.17 -9.03 5.45
CA PHE A 45 8.32 -7.91 4.52
C PHE A 45 6.96 -7.33 4.11
N THR A 46 5.98 -8.18 3.81
CA THR A 46 4.60 -7.76 3.53
C THR A 46 3.99 -6.96 4.69
N MET A 47 4.20 -7.40 5.93
CA MET A 47 3.73 -6.66 7.11
C MET A 47 4.42 -5.29 7.25
N PHE A 48 5.72 -5.21 6.98
CA PHE A 48 6.46 -3.95 6.93
C PHE A 48 5.90 -3.00 5.87
N VAL A 49 5.63 -3.50 4.65
CA VAL A 49 5.01 -2.72 3.58
C VAL A 49 3.62 -2.22 4.01
N ALA A 50 2.81 -3.06 4.64
CA ALA A 50 1.49 -2.69 5.13
C ALA A 50 1.55 -1.52 6.13
N VAL A 51 2.54 -1.48 7.03
CA VAL A 51 2.73 -0.36 7.97
C VAL A 51 3.07 0.94 7.23
N ILE A 52 3.94 0.90 6.22
CA ILE A 52 4.24 2.08 5.39
C ILE A 52 2.98 2.57 4.68
N CYS A 53 2.19 1.65 4.12
CA CYS A 53 0.94 1.99 3.47
C CYS A 53 -0.08 2.59 4.44
N TRP A 54 -0.16 2.11 5.68
CA TRP A 54 -0.97 2.73 6.73
C TRP A 54 -0.55 4.18 6.98
N LEU A 55 0.75 4.43 7.13
CA LEU A 55 1.27 5.79 7.34
C LEU A 55 0.93 6.70 6.16
N ALA A 56 1.13 6.23 4.92
CA ALA A 56 0.84 7.00 3.72
C ALA A 56 -0.67 7.27 3.56
N ALA A 57 -1.52 6.26 3.78
CA ALA A 57 -2.97 6.37 3.62
C ALA A 57 -3.60 7.25 4.70
N LEU A 58 -3.22 7.07 5.98
CA LEU A 58 -3.73 7.89 7.09
C LEU A 58 -3.25 9.33 7.01
N TYR A 59 -1.97 9.55 6.66
CA TYR A 59 -1.46 10.91 6.46
C TYR A 59 -2.14 11.59 5.26
N GLY A 60 -2.32 10.87 4.15
CA GLY A 60 -3.04 11.36 2.98
C GLY A 60 -4.51 11.65 3.25
N LEU A 61 -5.15 10.90 4.16
CA LEU A 61 -6.51 11.15 4.61
C LEU A 61 -6.57 12.35 5.57
N ALA A 62 -5.70 12.43 6.57
CA ALA A 62 -5.68 13.53 7.53
C ALA A 62 -5.44 14.89 6.85
N THR A 63 -4.53 14.94 5.88
CA THR A 63 -4.25 16.15 5.08
C THR A 63 -5.44 16.60 4.23
N SER A 64 -6.38 15.70 3.90
CA SER A 64 -7.61 16.07 3.19
C SER A 64 -8.64 16.79 4.07
N PHE A 65 -8.57 16.63 5.40
CA PHE A 65 -9.42 17.34 6.36
C PHE A 65 -8.72 18.53 7.03
N ILE A 66 -7.41 18.42 7.24
CA ILE A 66 -6.59 19.40 7.95
C ILE A 66 -5.52 19.92 6.99
N THR A 67 -5.76 21.06 6.36
CA THR A 67 -4.83 21.68 5.42
C THR A 67 -3.54 22.18 6.08
N GLY A 68 -3.55 22.45 7.39
CA GLY A 68 -2.39 22.96 8.14
C GLY A 68 -1.24 21.97 8.31
N ILE A 69 -1.48 20.66 8.12
CA ILE A 69 -0.46 19.61 8.21
C ILE A 69 0.01 19.13 6.83
N ALA A 70 -0.52 19.70 5.74
CA ALA A 70 -0.24 19.28 4.39
C ALA A 70 1.15 19.76 3.93
N ILE A 71 2.15 18.88 4.05
CA ILE A 71 3.50 19.12 3.54
C ILE A 71 3.66 18.34 2.22
N PRO A 72 3.67 19.01 1.05
CA PRO A 72 3.65 18.34 -0.25
C PRO A 72 4.82 17.36 -0.46
N LEU A 73 6.01 17.71 0.03
CA LEU A 73 7.20 16.85 -0.06
C LEU A 73 7.04 15.55 0.72
N VAL A 74 6.47 15.62 1.94
CA VAL A 74 6.23 14.44 2.79
C VAL A 74 5.17 13.54 2.17
N MET A 75 4.11 14.14 1.61
CA MET A 75 3.05 13.40 0.93
C MET A 75 3.58 12.66 -0.31
N LEU A 76 4.40 13.32 -1.12
CA LEU A 76 5.05 12.72 -2.29
C LEU A 76 6.01 11.58 -1.89
N ALA A 77 6.81 11.78 -0.84
CA ALA A 77 7.74 10.75 -0.35
C ALA A 77 7.00 9.53 0.22
N LEU A 78 5.92 9.74 0.98
CA LEU A 78 5.11 8.65 1.54
C LEU A 78 4.36 7.88 0.45
N ASP A 79 3.70 8.58 -0.48
CA ASP A 79 3.01 7.92 -1.61
C ASP A 79 4.01 7.19 -2.51
N GLY A 80 5.17 7.78 -2.77
CA GLY A 80 6.24 7.16 -3.57
C GLY A 80 6.84 5.92 -2.90
N ALA A 81 7.11 5.99 -1.60
CA ALA A 81 7.58 4.84 -0.82
C ALA A 81 6.53 3.72 -0.79
N ALA A 82 5.27 4.05 -0.49
CA ALA A 82 4.18 3.08 -0.49
C ALA A 82 4.01 2.42 -1.86
N LEU A 83 4.06 3.17 -2.96
CA LEU A 83 3.99 2.65 -4.32
C LEU A 83 5.15 1.70 -4.64
N LEU A 84 6.38 2.10 -4.33
CA LEU A 84 7.57 1.29 -4.59
C LEU A 84 7.56 -0.01 -3.79
N PHE A 85 7.27 0.05 -2.48
CA PHE A 85 7.27 -1.13 -1.64
C PHE A 85 6.11 -2.08 -1.93
N THR A 86 4.91 -1.57 -2.21
CA THR A 86 3.77 -2.42 -2.63
C THR A 86 4.04 -3.13 -3.94
N PHE A 87 4.70 -2.47 -4.90
CA PHE A 87 5.09 -3.11 -6.15
C PHE A 87 6.07 -4.26 -5.95
N ILE A 88 7.11 -4.04 -5.14
CA ILE A 88 8.10 -5.08 -4.82
C ILE A 88 7.42 -6.25 -4.11
N ASP A 89 6.60 -5.96 -3.10
CA ASP A 89 5.93 -6.99 -2.31
C ASP A 89 4.93 -7.81 -3.13
N SER A 90 4.13 -7.17 -3.99
CA SER A 90 3.26 -7.85 -4.97
C SER A 90 4.02 -8.84 -5.85
N ILE A 91 5.20 -8.46 -6.35
CA ILE A 91 6.04 -9.33 -7.17
C ILE A 91 6.58 -10.50 -6.35
N VAL A 92 7.13 -10.23 -5.16
CA VAL A 92 7.71 -11.24 -4.27
C VAL A 92 6.66 -12.27 -3.88
N LEU A 93 5.46 -11.83 -3.49
CA LEU A 93 4.38 -12.71 -3.07
C LEU A 93 3.86 -13.56 -4.24
N SER A 94 3.72 -12.97 -5.42
CA SER A 94 3.37 -13.71 -6.65
C SER A 94 4.43 -14.77 -7.02
N ALA A 95 5.72 -14.40 -6.91
CA ALA A 95 6.83 -15.29 -7.22
C ALA A 95 7.01 -16.42 -6.20
N LYS A 96 6.59 -16.22 -4.95
CA LYS A 96 6.64 -17.21 -3.86
C LYS A 96 5.43 -18.13 -3.85
N LEU A 97 4.24 -17.63 -4.20
CA LEU A 97 3.00 -18.42 -4.18
C LEU A 97 2.96 -19.43 -5.32
N ARG A 98 3.20 -19.04 -6.58
CA ARG A 98 3.26 -19.93 -7.78
C ARG A 98 2.07 -20.89 -8.03
N VAL A 99 1.08 -20.95 -7.15
CA VAL A 99 -0.03 -21.89 -7.18
C VAL A 99 -1.33 -21.14 -7.36
N VAL A 100 -2.16 -21.67 -8.25
CA VAL A 100 -3.49 -21.12 -8.57
C VAL A 100 -4.60 -21.84 -7.79
N ASN A 101 -4.39 -23.11 -7.41
CA ASN A 101 -5.39 -23.95 -6.76
C ASN A 101 -4.92 -24.45 -5.39
N CYS A 102 -5.50 -23.90 -4.32
CA CYS A 102 -5.22 -24.31 -2.93
C CYS A 102 -6.03 -25.53 -2.45
N GLY A 103 -6.80 -26.19 -3.32
CA GLY A 103 -7.72 -27.28 -2.94
C GLY A 103 -7.07 -28.67 -2.88
N ALA A 104 -5.91 -28.85 -3.51
CA ALA A 104 -5.16 -30.10 -3.54
C ALA A 104 -3.66 -29.78 -3.49
N LEU A 105 -3.17 -29.42 -2.31
CA LEU A 105 -1.74 -29.22 -2.08
C LEU A 105 -1.09 -30.59 -1.94
N ASP A 106 -0.28 -31.01 -2.93
CA ASP A 106 0.59 -32.18 -2.80
C ASP A 106 1.96 -31.73 -2.28
N GLY A 107 2.42 -32.36 -1.20
CA GLY A 107 3.75 -32.13 -0.62
C GLY A 107 4.91 -32.53 -1.54
N ARG A 108 4.64 -33.31 -2.60
CA ARG A 108 5.66 -33.75 -3.57
C ARG A 108 5.93 -32.73 -4.68
N ASP A 109 4.96 -31.87 -4.97
CA ASP A 109 5.04 -30.88 -6.06
C ASP A 109 5.71 -29.57 -5.61
N HIS A 110 5.95 -29.42 -4.30
CA HIS A 110 6.45 -28.19 -3.71
C HIS A 110 7.68 -28.42 -2.82
N PRO A 111 8.67 -27.51 -2.85
CA PRO A 111 9.82 -27.61 -1.98
C PRO A 111 9.42 -27.49 -0.50
N SER A 112 10.25 -28.01 0.41
CA SER A 112 10.06 -27.90 1.87
C SER A 112 9.93 -26.46 2.36
N ASP A 113 10.53 -25.52 1.64
CA ASP A 113 10.60 -24.09 1.97
C ASP A 113 9.43 -23.27 1.40
N TYR A 114 8.40 -23.94 0.92
CA TYR A 114 7.28 -23.30 0.26
C TYR A 114 6.42 -22.47 1.24
N ILE A 115 5.95 -21.31 0.76
CA ILE A 115 5.35 -20.26 1.61
C ILE A 115 4.05 -20.68 2.31
N VAL A 116 3.40 -21.70 1.77
CA VAL A 116 2.12 -22.23 2.26
C VAL A 116 2.30 -23.13 3.48
N TRP A 117 3.46 -23.76 3.65
CA TRP A 117 3.72 -24.69 4.76
C TRP A 117 3.91 -23.99 6.10
N GLY A 118 3.50 -24.66 7.17
CA GLY A 118 3.69 -24.24 8.55
C GLY A 118 2.42 -23.70 9.19
N SER A 119 1.28 -24.33 8.92
CA SER A 119 0.00 -24.09 9.58
C SER A 119 -0.62 -25.42 9.99
N ALA A 120 -1.55 -25.41 10.94
CA ALA A 120 -2.41 -26.57 11.21
C ALA A 120 -3.34 -26.90 10.02
N ASP A 121 -3.62 -25.89 9.20
CA ASP A 121 -4.36 -26.00 7.94
C ASP A 121 -3.64 -25.19 6.86
N ASP A 122 -2.86 -25.90 6.03
CA ASP A 122 -2.08 -25.31 4.94
C ASP A 122 -2.98 -24.85 3.78
N GLN A 123 -4.16 -25.47 3.59
CA GLN A 123 -5.10 -25.03 2.55
C GLN A 123 -5.68 -23.66 2.90
N LYS A 124 -6.06 -23.44 4.16
CA LYS A 124 -6.50 -22.14 4.64
C LYS A 124 -5.41 -21.08 4.45
N ARG A 125 -4.18 -21.39 4.87
CA ARG A 125 -3.03 -20.47 4.72
C ARG A 125 -2.76 -20.13 3.26
N CYS A 126 -2.84 -21.10 2.34
CA CYS A 126 -2.69 -20.86 0.90
C CYS A 126 -3.73 -19.86 0.38
N ARG A 127 -5.01 -20.03 0.76
CA ARG A 127 -6.09 -19.13 0.33
C ARG A 127 -5.92 -17.71 0.87
N GLU A 128 -5.45 -17.59 2.11
CA GLU A 128 -5.17 -16.28 2.73
C GLU A 128 -4.02 -15.55 2.02
N ILE A 129 -2.94 -16.26 1.68
CA ILE A 129 -1.81 -15.69 0.94
C ILE A 129 -2.19 -15.37 -0.52
N GLN A 130 -3.03 -16.19 -1.14
CA GLN A 130 -3.56 -15.92 -2.48
C GLN A 130 -4.42 -14.65 -2.49
N ALA A 131 -5.35 -14.54 -1.53
CA ALA A 131 -6.18 -13.35 -1.38
C ALA A 131 -5.34 -12.10 -1.07
N SER A 132 -4.33 -12.20 -0.19
CA SER A 132 -3.46 -11.07 0.12
C SER A 132 -2.62 -10.63 -1.08
N THR A 133 -2.19 -11.55 -1.95
CA THR A 133 -1.50 -11.23 -3.21
C THR A 133 -2.37 -10.37 -4.12
N VAL A 134 -3.64 -10.75 -4.30
CA VAL A 134 -4.58 -9.99 -5.12
C VAL A 134 -4.85 -8.61 -4.51
N PHE A 135 -5.06 -8.55 -3.19
CA PHE A 135 -5.27 -7.28 -2.51
C PHE A 135 -4.04 -6.37 -2.53
N MET A 136 -2.83 -6.93 -2.52
CA MET A 136 -1.61 -6.14 -2.70
C MET A 136 -1.54 -5.49 -4.08
N TRP A 137 -1.95 -6.20 -5.14
CA TRP A 137 -2.04 -5.61 -6.49
C TRP A 137 -3.09 -4.51 -6.59
N PHE A 138 -4.25 -4.66 -5.95
CA PHE A 138 -5.24 -3.58 -5.87
C PHE A 138 -4.74 -2.40 -5.04
N LEU A 139 -4.02 -2.68 -3.95
CA LEU A 139 -3.40 -1.64 -3.14
C LEU A 139 -2.37 -0.85 -3.95
N PHE A 140 -1.49 -1.55 -4.69
CA PHE A 140 -0.55 -0.94 -5.63
C PHE A 140 -1.27 -0.04 -6.64
N ALA A 141 -2.30 -0.55 -7.33
CA ALA A 141 -3.06 0.24 -8.29
C ALA A 141 -3.69 1.50 -7.67
N SER A 142 -4.20 1.39 -6.44
CA SER A 142 -4.75 2.52 -5.69
C SER A 142 -3.69 3.56 -5.29
N PHE A 143 -2.46 3.13 -4.96
CA PHE A 143 -1.33 4.03 -4.71
C PHE A 143 -0.78 4.65 -6.00
N CYS A 144 -0.81 3.95 -7.14
CA CYS A 144 -0.51 4.55 -8.44
C CYS A 144 -1.47 5.70 -8.76
N ALA A 145 -2.77 5.48 -8.57
CA ALA A 145 -3.77 6.54 -8.74
C ALA A 145 -3.49 7.71 -7.78
N GLY A 146 -3.30 7.43 -6.49
CA GLY A 146 -2.99 8.45 -5.48
C GLY A 146 -1.73 9.26 -5.80
N ALA A 147 -0.62 8.59 -6.08
CA ALA A 147 0.66 9.21 -6.43
C ALA A 147 0.57 10.06 -7.70
N PHE A 148 -0.23 9.64 -8.70
CA PHE A 148 -0.48 10.42 -9.90
C PHE A 148 -1.13 11.78 -9.56
N PHE A 149 -2.17 11.79 -8.71
CA PHE A 149 -2.79 13.05 -8.29
C PHE A 149 -1.85 13.90 -7.43
N THR A 150 -1.13 13.29 -6.49
CA THR A 150 -0.13 13.99 -5.67
C THR A 150 0.96 14.62 -6.54
N PHE A 151 1.41 13.92 -7.59
CA PHE A 151 2.40 14.43 -8.55
C PHE A 151 1.84 15.56 -9.43
N MET A 152 0.60 15.44 -9.91
CA MET A 152 -0.05 16.51 -10.67
C MET A 152 -0.26 17.76 -9.83
N ASP A 153 -0.67 17.62 -8.56
CA ASP A 153 -0.81 18.72 -7.63
C ASP A 153 0.56 19.38 -7.36
N PHE A 154 1.60 18.58 -7.14
CA PHE A 154 2.97 19.06 -6.96
C PHE A 154 3.47 19.81 -8.21
N ARG A 155 3.12 19.36 -9.42
CA ARG A 155 3.48 20.05 -10.67
C ARG A 155 2.68 21.35 -10.87
N ARG A 156 1.39 21.36 -10.50
CA ARG A 156 0.49 22.52 -10.64
C ARG A 156 0.74 23.61 -9.60
N GLY A 157 1.15 23.25 -8.37
CA GLY A 157 1.36 24.19 -7.26
C GLY A 157 2.79 24.31 -6.73
N GLY A 158 3.70 23.38 -7.09
CA GLY A 158 5.06 23.28 -6.53
C GLY A 158 6.21 23.51 -7.51
N GLY A 159 5.93 23.68 -8.81
CA GLY A 159 6.91 24.07 -9.84
C GLY A 159 6.97 25.57 -10.13
N GLY A 160 6.02 26.33 -9.60
CA GLY A 160 5.91 27.77 -9.78
C GLY A 160 5.83 28.47 -8.43
N SER A 161 6.96 29.00 -7.98
CA SER A 161 7.01 30.08 -7.00
C SER A 161 6.71 29.74 -5.54
N ILE A 162 7.72 29.20 -4.86
CA ILE A 162 7.97 29.45 -3.41
C ILE A 162 8.24 30.97 -3.13
N ARG A 163 8.07 31.86 -4.13
CA ARG A 163 8.32 33.31 -4.06
C ARG A 163 7.17 34.16 -4.62
N SER A 164 5.90 33.77 -4.44
CA SER A 164 4.79 34.70 -4.72
C SER A 164 3.96 34.95 -3.47
N SER A 165 4.64 35.36 -2.40
CA SER A 165 4.25 36.61 -1.75
C SER A 165 4.32 37.71 -2.81
N ARG A 166 3.30 37.81 -3.66
CA ARG A 166 2.99 39.04 -4.37
C ARG A 166 1.92 39.68 -3.48
N PRO A 167 2.27 40.67 -2.64
CA PRO A 167 1.25 41.49 -2.02
C PRO A 167 0.41 42.06 -3.17
N SER A 168 -0.91 41.92 -3.07
CA SER A 168 -1.84 42.72 -3.84
C SER A 168 -1.59 44.18 -3.46
N MET A 169 -0.66 44.84 -4.14
CA MET A 169 -0.54 46.29 -4.10
C MET A 169 -1.80 46.84 -4.76
N ALA A 170 -2.77 47.22 -3.96
CA ALA A 170 -3.80 48.15 -4.40
C ALA A 170 -3.06 49.44 -4.79
N GLN A 171 -2.89 49.68 -6.09
CA GLN A 171 -2.58 51.02 -6.57
C GLN A 171 -3.81 51.89 -6.28
N VAL A 172 -3.81 52.49 -5.10
CA VAL A 172 -4.51 53.76 -4.87
C VAL A 172 -3.57 54.83 -5.40
N GLY A 173 -3.98 55.56 -6.43
CA GLY A 173 -3.19 56.65 -6.97
C GLY A 173 -3.88 57.41 -8.10
N ALA A 174 -4.60 58.45 -7.69
CA ALA A 174 -4.96 59.71 -8.38
C ALA A 174 -5.71 59.66 -9.72
#